data_AF-A0A914T175-F1
#
_entry.id   AF-A0A914T175-F1
#
_cell.length_a   1.000
_cell.length_b   1.000
_cell.length_c   1.000
_cell.angle_alpha   90.00
_cell.angle_beta   90.00
_cell.angle_gamma   90.00
#
_symmetry.space_group_name_H-M   'P 1'
#
loop_
_entity.id
_entity.type
_entity.pdbx_description
1 polymer ?
#
loop_
_entity_poly.entity_id
_entity_poly.type
_entity_poly.pdbx_seq_one_letter_code
_entity_poly.pdbx_strand_id
1 'polypeptide(L)'
;MELNTAKEMLEAIGKPVEIDIFPLNKKSKTDTSISGNIIAVDPDTRSIGLLQFRYGEPFHVVYIPGTSIKEIHDLNDGPFGAIMKYRRRTPQLLKFIEEKFVKQTENSQNNNGEARREKIIKFFDSSSLQYEIQDDGTIVVGAVKIRPPYMEDSCFSENQLALGRLRKLISQAIAFHEPL
;
A
#
# COMPACT_ATOMS: atom_id res chain seq x y z
N MET A 1 2.12 -5.27 27.70
CA MET A 1 2.43 -3.84 27.50
C MET A 1 1.25 -3.22 26.79
N GLU A 2 0.58 -2.22 27.36
CA GLU A 2 -0.53 -1.53 26.69
C GLU A 2 0.04 -0.53 25.68
N LEU A 3 -0.33 -0.65 24.40
CA LEU A 3 0.13 0.26 23.34
C LEU A 3 -0.82 1.47 23.28
N ASN A 4 -0.53 2.50 24.07
CA ASN A 4 -1.47 3.61 24.33
C ASN A 4 -1.15 4.88 23.52
N THR A 5 0.05 4.97 22.94
CA THR A 5 0.48 6.10 22.10
C THR A 5 0.67 5.70 20.64
N ALA A 6 0.47 6.64 19.70
CA ALA A 6 0.73 6.41 18.28
C ALA A 6 2.19 5.98 18.01
N LYS A 7 3.14 6.48 18.81
CA LYS A 7 4.54 6.09 18.74
C LYS A 7 4.75 4.61 19.11
N GLU A 8 4.19 4.16 20.23
CA GLU A 8 4.26 2.76 20.65
C GLU A 8 3.60 1.83 19.62
N MET A 9 2.47 2.26 19.05
CA MET A 9 1.79 1.51 17.99
C MET A 9 2.63 1.40 16.72
N LEU A 10 3.32 2.46 16.31
CA LEU A 10 4.27 2.43 15.17
C LEU A 10 5.45 1.50 15.46
N GLU A 11 6.00 1.55 16.67
CA GLU A 11 7.07 0.64 17.13
C GLU A 11 6.59 -0.82 17.26
N ALA A 12 5.28 -1.05 17.27
CA ALA A 12 4.67 -2.37 17.29
C ALA A 12 4.41 -2.96 15.89
N ILE A 13 4.71 -2.23 14.81
CA ILE A 13 4.65 -2.80 13.45
C ILE A 13 5.52 -4.06 13.38
N GLY A 14 4.96 -5.11 12.80
CA GLY A 14 5.51 -6.45 12.72
C GLY A 14 5.16 -7.35 13.91
N LYS A 15 4.83 -6.79 15.08
CA LYS A 15 4.60 -7.58 16.29
C LYS A 15 3.25 -8.31 16.26
N PRO A 16 3.19 -9.55 16.78
CA PRO A 16 1.93 -10.25 17.00
C PRO A 16 1.18 -9.62 18.18
N VAL A 17 -0.08 -9.29 17.96
CA VAL A 17 -0.96 -8.68 18.95
C VAL A 17 -2.32 -9.36 18.97
N GLU A 18 -3.02 -9.23 20.08
CA GLU A 18 -4.45 -9.45 20.21
C GLU A 18 -5.12 -8.11 20.51
N ILE A 19 -6.14 -7.75 19.74
CA ILE A 19 -6.82 -6.46 19.84
C ILE A 19 -8.24 -6.72 20.28
N ASP A 20 -8.59 -6.22 21.45
CA ASP A 20 -9.97 -6.19 21.92
C ASP A 20 -10.68 -5.02 21.26
N ILE A 21 -11.80 -5.29 20.61
CA ILE A 21 -12.64 -4.27 19.97
C ILE A 21 -13.96 -4.10 20.70
N PHE A 22 -14.48 -2.88 20.72
CA PHE A 22 -15.82 -2.63 21.21
C PHE A 22 -16.83 -3.44 20.37
N PRO A 23 -17.83 -4.08 21.01
CA PRO A 23 -18.79 -4.90 20.29
C PRO A 23 -19.56 -4.04 19.28
N LEU A 24 -19.55 -4.48 18.01
CA LEU A 24 -20.27 -3.83 16.91
C LEU A 24 -21.79 -3.77 17.15
N ASN A 25 -22.31 -4.63 18.03
CA ASN A 25 -23.71 -4.67 18.40
C ASN A 25 -23.86 -4.69 19.92
N LYS A 26 -24.56 -3.70 20.50
CA LYS A 26 -24.78 -3.54 21.95
C LYS A 26 -25.50 -4.74 22.60
N LYS A 27 -26.08 -5.65 21.81
CA LYS A 27 -26.70 -6.90 22.30
C LYS A 27 -25.72 -8.07 22.41
N SER A 28 -24.54 -7.99 21.80
CA SER A 28 -23.50 -8.99 21.94
C SER A 28 -22.67 -8.70 23.18
N LYS A 29 -22.74 -9.59 24.18
CA LYS A 29 -21.97 -9.49 25.43
C LYS A 29 -20.57 -10.11 25.33
N THR A 30 -20.18 -10.66 24.18
CA THR A 30 -18.86 -11.24 23.99
C THR A 30 -17.90 -10.16 23.55
N ASP A 31 -16.92 -9.85 24.39
CA ASP A 31 -15.72 -9.13 23.97
C ASP A 31 -15.18 -9.82 22.71
N THR A 32 -15.03 -9.06 21.63
CA THR A 32 -14.52 -9.60 20.36
C THR A 32 -13.04 -9.27 20.32
N SER A 33 -12.20 -10.30 20.42
CA SER A 33 -10.76 -10.15 20.22
C SER A 33 -10.38 -10.57 18.81
N ILE A 34 -9.47 -9.82 18.20
CA ILE A 34 -8.92 -10.10 16.87
C ILE A 34 -7.41 -10.17 17.01
N SER A 35 -6.82 -11.34 16.69
CA SER A 35 -5.36 -11.51 16.73
C SER A 35 -4.73 -11.53 15.33
N GLY A 36 -3.48 -11.06 15.26
CA GLY A 36 -2.66 -11.03 14.05
C GLY A 36 -1.40 -10.20 14.24
N ASN A 37 -0.70 -9.88 13.15
CA ASN A 37 0.48 -9.01 13.19
C ASN A 37 0.13 -7.62 12.69
N ILE A 38 0.58 -6.59 13.38
CA ILE A 38 0.41 -5.20 12.92
C ILE A 38 1.25 -5.02 11.66
N ILE A 39 0.63 -4.59 10.56
CA ILE A 39 1.33 -4.30 9.30
C ILE A 39 1.35 -2.81 8.96
N ALA A 40 0.41 -2.04 9.51
CA ALA A 40 0.32 -0.60 9.31
C ALA A 40 -0.42 0.04 10.49
N VAL A 41 -0.06 1.28 10.78
CA VAL A 41 -0.74 2.14 11.75
C VAL A 41 -0.91 3.51 11.10
N ASP A 42 -2.14 4.03 11.12
CA ASP A 42 -2.41 5.43 10.82
C ASP A 42 -2.17 6.24 12.12
N PRO A 43 -1.16 7.12 12.19
CA PRO A 43 -0.85 7.86 13.41
C PRO A 43 -1.92 8.88 13.78
N ASP A 44 -2.70 9.37 12.81
CA ASP A 44 -3.70 10.42 13.04
C ASP A 44 -4.98 9.81 13.61
N THR A 45 -5.46 8.71 13.00
CA THR A 45 -6.70 8.05 13.43
C THR A 45 -6.47 6.92 14.43
N ARG A 46 -5.22 6.49 14.63
CA ARG A 46 -4.81 5.29 15.39
C ARG A 46 -5.44 4.01 14.84
N SER A 47 -5.82 4.01 13.56
CA SER A 47 -6.33 2.81 12.90
C SER A 47 -5.20 1.81 12.65
N ILE A 48 -5.52 0.51 12.69
CA ILE A 48 -4.55 -0.57 12.54
C ILE A 48 -4.92 -1.45 11.34
N GLY A 49 -3.92 -1.73 10.51
CA GLY A 49 -3.94 -2.86 9.58
C GLY A 49 -3.34 -4.09 10.26
N LEU A 50 -4.08 -5.19 10.31
CA LEU A 50 -3.69 -6.43 10.95
C LEU A 50 -3.66 -7.58 9.95
N LEU A 51 -2.53 -8.29 9.82
CA LEU A 51 -2.43 -9.49 8.99
C LEU A 51 -2.65 -10.75 9.84
N GLN A 52 -3.60 -11.57 9.43
CA GLN A 52 -3.94 -12.82 10.09
C GLN A 52 -3.35 -14.02 9.35
N PHE A 53 -2.99 -15.03 10.12
CA PHE A 53 -2.38 -16.27 9.63
C PHE A 53 -3.27 -17.48 9.90
N ARG A 54 -3.31 -18.40 8.93
CA ARG A 54 -3.98 -19.69 9.03
C ARG A 54 -3.01 -20.77 8.56
N TYR A 55 -2.72 -21.74 9.42
CA TYR A 55 -1.71 -22.78 9.18
C TYR A 55 -0.32 -22.22 8.80
N GLY A 56 0.04 -21.06 9.35
CA GLY A 56 1.32 -20.41 9.10
C GLY A 56 1.37 -19.55 7.82
N GLU A 57 0.32 -19.55 7.00
CA GLU A 57 0.23 -18.71 5.81
C GLU A 57 -0.66 -17.48 6.05
N PRO A 58 -0.30 -16.31 5.50
CA PRO A 58 -1.15 -15.13 5.56
C PRO A 58 -2.44 -15.39 4.75
N PHE A 59 -3.60 -15.14 5.35
CA PHE A 59 -4.89 -15.43 4.68
C PHE A 59 -5.86 -14.26 4.68
N HIS A 60 -5.68 -13.27 5.55
CA HIS A 60 -6.65 -12.19 5.70
C HIS A 60 -6.00 -10.93 6.27
N VAL A 61 -6.36 -9.77 5.70
CA VAL A 61 -5.98 -8.45 6.23
C VAL A 61 -7.23 -7.82 6.81
N VAL A 62 -7.15 -7.39 8.07
CA VAL A 62 -8.23 -6.72 8.79
C VAL A 62 -7.85 -5.26 8.98
N TYR A 63 -8.75 -4.37 8.60
CA TYR A 63 -8.68 -2.97 8.99
C TYR A 63 -9.50 -2.77 10.27
N ILE A 64 -8.89 -2.20 11.30
CA ILE A 64 -9.53 -1.89 12.57
C ILE A 64 -9.48 -0.37 12.78
N PRO A 65 -10.63 0.33 12.73
CA PRO A 65 -10.68 1.75 13.05
C PRO A 65 -10.21 2.01 14.48
N GLY A 66 -9.39 3.04 14.69
CA GLY A 66 -8.87 3.35 16.03
C GLY A 66 -9.96 3.58 17.08
N THR A 67 -11.10 4.16 16.69
CA THR A 67 -12.27 4.38 17.56
C THR A 67 -12.92 3.10 18.08
N SER A 68 -12.65 1.96 17.43
CA SER A 68 -13.22 0.66 17.80
C SER A 68 -12.28 -0.14 18.71
N ILE A 69 -11.04 0.31 18.90
CA ILE A 69 -10.04 -0.40 19.70
C ILE A 69 -10.26 -0.08 21.18
N LYS A 70 -10.43 -1.13 21.98
CA LYS A 70 -10.53 -1.05 23.44
C LYS A 70 -9.15 -1.20 24.06
N GLU A 71 -8.42 -2.24 23.68
CA GLU A 71 -7.11 -2.57 24.24
C GLU A 71 -6.28 -3.37 23.23
N ILE A 72 -4.95 -3.26 23.32
CA ILE A 72 -4.01 -4.00 22.48
C ILE A 72 -3.03 -4.74 23.38
N HIS A 73 -3.02 -6.06 23.24
CA HIS A 73 -2.20 -6.99 24.01
C HIS A 73 -1.01 -7.46 23.16
N ASP A 74 0.21 -7.17 23.60
CA ASP A 74 1.41 -7.76 23.00
C ASP A 74 1.47 -9.26 23.32
N LEU A 75 1.48 -10.10 22.28
CA LEU A 75 1.52 -11.54 22.41
C LEU A 75 2.96 -12.09 22.52
N ASN A 76 3.99 -11.24 22.51
CA ASN A 76 5.37 -11.69 22.71
C ASN A 76 5.68 -12.06 24.17
N ASP A 77 4.97 -11.50 25.14
CA ASP A 77 5.28 -11.61 26.58
C ASP A 77 4.42 -12.65 27.33
N GLY A 78 3.61 -13.45 26.63
CA GLY A 78 2.71 -14.42 27.26
C GLY A 78 3.38 -15.74 27.71
N PRO A 79 2.88 -16.40 28.78
CA PRO A 79 3.39 -17.70 29.21
C PRO A 79 3.16 -18.74 28.11
N PHE A 80 4.22 -19.48 27.81
CA PHE A 80 4.33 -20.56 26.82
C PHE A 80 3.01 -21.31 26.52
N GLY A 81 2.48 -21.16 25.30
CA GLY A 81 1.45 -22.08 24.78
C GLY A 81 0.58 -21.57 23.62
N ALA A 82 0.07 -20.34 23.68
CA ALA A 82 -0.90 -19.84 22.68
C ALA A 82 -0.26 -19.26 21.39
N ILE A 83 1.06 -19.04 21.42
CA ILE A 83 1.78 -18.14 20.51
C ILE A 83 2.37 -18.86 19.27
N MET A 84 2.24 -20.19 19.15
CA MET A 84 2.81 -20.94 18.01
C MET A 84 2.17 -20.60 16.65
N LYS A 85 0.91 -20.11 16.62
CA LYS A 85 0.22 -19.73 15.37
C LYS A 85 0.67 -18.39 14.77
N TYR A 86 1.26 -17.50 15.58
CA TYR A 86 1.60 -16.13 15.16
C TYR A 86 3.09 -15.77 15.30
N ARG A 87 3.87 -16.42 16.18
CA ARG A 87 5.31 -16.08 16.37
C ARG A 87 6.22 -16.46 15.22
N ARG A 88 5.88 -17.49 14.44
CA ARG A 88 6.88 -18.18 13.59
C ARG A 88 7.37 -17.37 12.38
N ARG A 89 6.75 -16.24 12.04
CA ARG A 89 7.05 -15.54 10.78
C ARG A 89 7.26 -14.02 10.90
N THR A 90 7.46 -13.43 12.09
CA THR A 90 7.62 -11.96 12.23
C THR A 90 8.76 -11.36 11.38
N PRO A 91 9.98 -11.94 11.31
CA PRO A 91 11.03 -11.43 10.41
C PRO A 91 10.71 -11.68 8.92
N GLN A 92 9.92 -12.72 8.65
CA GLN A 92 9.49 -13.07 7.29
C GLN A 92 8.30 -12.22 6.83
N LEU A 93 7.62 -11.51 7.74
CA LEU A 93 6.53 -10.59 7.41
C LEU A 93 7.07 -9.36 6.70
N LEU A 94 8.12 -8.73 7.24
CA LEU A 94 8.80 -7.62 6.58
C LEU A 94 9.38 -8.08 5.25
N LYS A 95 10.04 -9.25 5.21
CA LYS A 95 10.51 -9.85 3.96
C LYS A 95 9.36 -10.18 2.99
N PHE A 96 8.21 -10.66 3.46
CA PHE A 96 7.04 -10.95 2.61
C PHE A 96 6.41 -9.65 2.09
N ILE A 97 6.32 -8.62 2.94
CA ILE A 97 5.84 -7.29 2.55
C ILE A 97 6.83 -6.70 1.54
N GLU A 98 8.13 -6.81 1.77
CA GLU A 98 9.16 -6.40 0.83
C GLU A 98 9.08 -7.22 -0.47
N GLU A 99 8.90 -8.53 -0.41
CA GLU A 99 8.81 -9.41 -1.57
C GLU A 99 7.49 -9.27 -2.36
N LYS A 100 6.42 -8.78 -1.74
CA LYS A 100 5.11 -8.59 -2.39
C LYS A 100 4.84 -7.14 -2.77
N PHE A 101 5.31 -6.18 -1.97
CA PHE A 101 5.06 -4.75 -2.13
C PHE A 101 6.31 -3.96 -2.53
N VAL A 102 7.51 -4.30 -2.05
CA VAL A 102 8.78 -3.64 -2.46
C VAL A 102 9.36 -4.25 -3.75
N LYS A 103 9.14 -5.54 -4.05
CA LYS A 103 9.50 -6.13 -5.35
C LYS A 103 8.61 -5.67 -6.51
N GLN A 104 7.58 -4.85 -6.26
CA GLN A 104 6.91 -4.12 -7.35
C GLN A 104 7.74 -2.95 -7.89
N THR A 105 8.85 -2.57 -7.23
CA THR A 105 9.70 -1.48 -7.72
C THR A 105 10.90 -1.95 -8.54
N GLU A 106 11.28 -3.24 -8.55
CA GLU A 106 12.53 -3.63 -9.22
C GLU A 106 12.57 -4.87 -10.12
N ASN A 107 11.56 -5.75 -10.27
CA ASN A 107 11.74 -6.89 -11.21
C ASN A 107 10.48 -7.57 -11.79
N SER A 108 9.39 -6.84 -12.06
CA SER A 108 8.25 -7.42 -12.82
C SER A 108 7.76 -6.61 -14.01
N GLN A 109 8.39 -5.48 -14.37
CA GLN A 109 7.97 -4.68 -15.53
C GLN A 109 9.09 -3.93 -16.26
N ASN A 110 10.33 -4.45 -16.36
CA ASN A 110 11.29 -3.84 -17.29
C ASN A 110 10.80 -3.88 -18.75
N ASN A 111 9.80 -4.72 -19.08
CA ASN A 111 9.15 -4.67 -20.39
C ASN A 111 7.86 -3.82 -20.46
N ASN A 112 7.26 -3.40 -19.35
CA ASN A 112 5.97 -2.68 -19.41
C ASN A 112 6.12 -1.17 -19.18
N GLY A 113 7.05 -0.74 -18.34
CA GLY A 113 7.34 0.69 -18.14
C GLY A 113 7.91 1.34 -19.40
N GLU A 114 8.92 0.71 -20.01
CA GLU A 114 9.49 1.17 -21.27
C GLU A 114 8.50 1.08 -22.43
N ALA A 115 7.74 -0.02 -22.54
CA ALA A 115 6.71 -0.14 -23.58
C ALA A 115 5.60 0.91 -23.43
N ARG A 116 5.17 1.25 -22.21
CA ARG A 116 4.23 2.35 -21.96
C ARG A 116 4.82 3.70 -22.31
N ARG A 117 6.07 3.95 -21.92
CA ARG A 117 6.81 5.15 -22.30
C ARG A 117 6.86 5.31 -23.81
N GLU A 118 7.18 4.24 -24.55
CA GLU A 118 7.18 4.24 -26.01
C GLU A 118 5.80 4.49 -26.62
N LYS A 119 4.73 3.91 -26.06
CA LYS A 119 3.34 4.16 -26.51
C LYS A 119 2.97 5.63 -26.33
N ILE A 120 3.31 6.22 -25.20
CA ILE A 120 3.06 7.64 -24.91
C ILE A 120 3.86 8.53 -25.87
N ILE A 121 5.14 8.21 -26.10
CA ILE A 121 5.98 8.93 -27.06
C ILE A 121 5.39 8.84 -28.46
N LYS A 122 5.04 7.64 -28.94
CA LYS A 122 4.41 7.44 -30.27
C LYS A 122 3.10 8.23 -30.40
N PHE A 123 2.31 8.31 -29.33
CA PHE A 123 1.09 9.09 -29.30
C PHE A 123 1.37 10.60 -29.32
N PHE A 124 2.41 11.07 -28.63
CA PHE A 124 2.83 12.48 -28.67
C PHE A 124 3.37 12.85 -30.05
N ASP A 125 4.15 11.98 -30.68
CA ASP A 125 4.63 12.13 -32.05
C ASP A 125 3.46 12.22 -33.04
N SER A 126 2.47 11.32 -32.94
CA SER A 126 1.29 11.32 -33.82
C SER A 126 0.37 12.53 -33.59
N SER A 127 0.37 13.07 -32.37
CA SER A 127 -0.42 14.24 -31.98
C SER A 127 0.34 15.57 -32.13
N SER A 128 1.58 15.56 -32.64
CA SER A 128 2.46 16.73 -32.77
C SER A 128 2.66 17.51 -31.46
N LEU A 129 2.65 16.81 -30.33
CA LEU A 129 2.92 17.40 -29.01
C LEU A 129 4.42 17.55 -28.81
N GLN A 130 4.86 18.75 -28.44
CA GLN A 130 6.26 18.98 -28.07
C GLN A 130 6.53 18.42 -26.68
N TYR A 131 7.58 17.60 -26.57
CA TYR A 131 8.01 17.01 -25.31
C TYR A 131 9.53 16.93 -25.23
N GLU A 132 10.05 16.88 -24.00
CA GLU A 132 11.45 16.67 -23.69
C GLU A 132 11.60 15.46 -22.77
N ILE A 133 12.72 14.74 -22.89
CA ILE A 133 13.06 13.61 -22.01
C ILE A 133 14.26 14.03 -21.17
N GLN A 134 14.12 13.94 -19.85
CA GLN A 134 15.21 14.19 -18.91
C GLN A 134 16.05 12.92 -18.67
N ASP A 135 17.26 13.10 -18.14
CA ASP A 135 18.21 12.00 -17.87
C ASP A 135 17.66 10.93 -16.91
N ASP A 136 16.69 11.29 -16.06
CA ASP A 136 16.01 10.39 -15.12
C ASP A 136 14.83 9.61 -15.77
N GLY A 137 14.61 9.78 -17.07
CA GLY A 137 13.51 9.17 -17.83
C GLY A 137 12.18 9.94 -17.77
N THR A 138 12.11 11.05 -17.03
CA THR A 138 10.91 11.91 -16.96
C THR A 138 10.60 12.52 -18.34
N ILE A 139 9.34 12.42 -18.77
CA ILE A 139 8.85 13.12 -19.96
C ILE A 139 8.23 14.46 -19.53
N VAL A 140 8.68 15.54 -20.13
CA VAL A 140 8.18 16.90 -19.87
C VAL A 140 7.38 17.38 -21.08
N VAL A 141 6.11 17.70 -20.87
CA VAL A 141 5.21 18.26 -21.89
C VAL A 141 4.74 19.62 -21.41
N GLY A 142 5.39 20.69 -21.88
CA GLY A 142 5.15 22.05 -21.38
C GLY A 142 5.39 22.14 -19.86
N ALA A 143 4.33 22.42 -19.09
CA ALA A 143 4.40 22.54 -17.64
C ALA A 143 4.19 21.22 -16.87
N VAL A 144 3.96 20.10 -17.56
CA VAL A 144 3.60 18.81 -16.93
C VAL A 144 4.77 17.84 -17.04
N LYS A 145 5.08 17.17 -15.93
CA LYS A 145 6.10 16.13 -15.84
C LYS A 145 5.42 14.78 -15.67
N ILE A 146 5.85 13.79 -16.44
CA ILE A 146 5.37 12.41 -16.40
C ILE A 146 6.54 11.53 -15.96
N ARG A 147 6.38 10.86 -14.82
CA ARG A 147 7.40 9.97 -14.26
C ARG A 147 6.99 8.51 -14.40
N PRO A 148 7.92 7.55 -14.30
CA PRO A 148 7.59 6.15 -14.09
C PRO A 148 6.57 5.98 -12.94
N PRO A 149 5.57 5.09 -13.04
CA PRO A 149 5.38 4.07 -14.09
C PRO A 149 4.65 4.55 -15.38
N TYR A 150 4.59 5.86 -15.64
CA TYR A 150 3.98 6.49 -16.82
C TYR A 150 2.47 6.27 -16.94
N MET A 151 1.75 6.43 -15.82
CA MET A 151 0.28 6.44 -15.75
C MET A 151 -0.27 7.85 -15.59
N GLU A 152 -1.59 8.01 -15.66
CA GLU A 152 -2.27 9.29 -15.43
C GLU A 152 -1.90 9.90 -14.07
N ASP A 153 -1.84 9.05 -13.05
CA ASP A 153 -1.49 9.32 -11.67
C ASP A 153 -0.03 9.77 -11.55
N SER A 154 0.81 9.38 -12.51
CA SER A 154 2.23 9.70 -12.57
C SER A 154 2.54 11.06 -13.22
N CYS A 155 1.51 11.86 -13.46
CA CYS A 155 1.62 13.22 -14.00
C CYS A 155 1.60 14.27 -12.88
N PHE A 156 2.50 15.25 -12.99
CA PHE A 156 2.70 16.32 -12.01
C PHE A 156 2.82 17.68 -12.69
N SER A 157 2.06 18.66 -12.22
CA SER A 157 2.18 20.07 -12.62
C SER A 157 1.52 20.96 -11.57
N GLU A 158 2.04 22.16 -11.40
CA GLU A 158 1.34 23.22 -10.66
C GLU A 158 0.12 23.74 -11.44
N ASN A 159 0.15 23.63 -12.77
CA ASN A 159 -0.95 24.00 -13.64
C ASN A 159 -1.98 22.86 -13.72
N GLN A 160 -3.01 22.92 -12.87
CA GLN A 160 -4.07 21.90 -12.78
C GLN A 160 -4.85 21.70 -14.09
N LEU A 161 -5.01 22.75 -14.90
CA LEU A 161 -5.68 22.65 -16.20
C LEU A 161 -4.84 21.87 -17.20
N ALA A 162 -3.54 22.15 -17.28
CA ALA A 162 -2.61 21.41 -18.12
C ALA A 162 -2.49 19.94 -17.65
N LEU A 163 -2.42 19.72 -16.34
CA LEU A 163 -2.40 18.39 -15.73
C LEU A 163 -3.62 17.56 -16.09
N GLY A 164 -4.83 18.12 -15.91
CA GLY A 164 -6.07 17.42 -16.21
C GLY A 164 -6.22 17.07 -17.70
N ARG A 165 -5.74 17.94 -18.60
CA ARG A 165 -5.72 17.66 -20.04
C ARG A 165 -4.74 16.55 -20.39
N LEU A 166 -3.52 16.60 -19.86
CA LEU A 166 -2.49 15.62 -20.19
C LEU A 166 -2.81 14.24 -19.60
N ARG A 167 -3.41 14.16 -18.41
CA ARG A 167 -3.90 12.89 -17.84
C ARG A 167 -4.89 12.19 -18.75
N LYS A 168 -5.87 12.93 -19.30
CA LYS A 168 -6.82 12.38 -20.26
C LYS A 168 -6.15 11.89 -21.54
N LEU A 169 -5.15 12.61 -22.04
CA LEU A 169 -4.38 12.21 -23.22
C LEU A 169 -3.57 10.93 -22.97
N ILE A 170 -2.97 10.79 -21.79
CA ILE A 170 -2.22 9.58 -21.41
C ILE A 170 -3.16 8.38 -21.25
N SER A 171 -4.34 8.58 -20.65
CA SER A 171 -5.41 7.58 -20.61
C SER A 171 -5.72 7.03 -22.01
N GLN A 172 -5.91 7.93 -22.96
CA GLN A 172 -6.20 7.59 -24.36
C GLN A 172 -5.02 6.89 -25.04
N ALA A 173 -3.80 7.37 -24.84
CA ALA A 173 -2.60 6.77 -25.40
C ALA A 173 -2.38 5.32 -24.93
N ILE A 174 -2.72 5.03 -23.67
CA ILE A 174 -2.61 3.69 -23.09
C ILE A 174 -3.73 2.79 -23.64
N ALA A 175 -4.98 3.28 -23.67
CA ALA A 175 -6.14 2.52 -24.15
C ALA A 175 -6.08 2.22 -25.67
N PHE A 176 -5.47 3.10 -26.47
CA PHE A 176 -5.35 2.92 -27.93
C PHE A 176 -4.45 1.75 -28.35
N HIS A 177 -3.65 1.22 -27.42
CA HIS A 177 -2.64 0.18 -27.71
C HIS A 177 -2.81 -1.09 -26.86
N GLU A 178 -3.98 -1.34 -26.28
CA GLU A 178 -4.35 -2.68 -25.79
C GLU A 178 -5.04 -3.45 -26.92
N PRO A 179 -4.48 -4.58 -27.41
CA PRO A 179 -5.24 -5.49 -28.25
C PRO A 179 -6.33 -6.16 -27.40
N LEU A 180 -7.56 -6.19 -27.93
CA LEU A 180 -8.65 -7.05 -27.47
C LEU A 180 -8.24 -8.53 -27.50
#